data_AF-A0A1Q7W8S1-F1
#
_entry.id   AF-A0A1Q7W8S1-F1
#
_cell.length_a   1.000
_cell.length_b   1.000
_cell.length_c   1.000
_cell.angle_alpha   90.00
_cell.angle_beta   90.00
_cell.angle_gamma   90.00
#
_symmetry.space_group_name_H-M   'P 1'
#
loop_
_entity.id
_entity.type
_entity.pdbx_description
1 polymer ?
#
loop_
_entity_poly.entity_id
_entity_poly.type
_entity_poly.pdbx_seq_one_letter_code
_entity_poly.pdbx_strand_id
1 'polypeptide(L)' 'MTAHGRAELFDLHGPECADLRQAMLDFYLPKQGPAFQEWMDGIEGGVGVRIDARKLFTFSGA' A
#
# COMPACT_ATOMS: atom_id res chain seq x y z
N MET A 1 12.65 -8.83 -7.02
CA MET A 1 13.32 -7.62 -6.51
C MET A 1 13.02 -7.52 -5.01
N THR A 2 13.99 -7.09 -4.19
CA THR A 2 13.77 -6.73 -2.78
C THR A 2 14.19 -5.27 -2.56
N ALA A 3 13.42 -4.55 -1.75
CA ALA A 3 13.70 -3.17 -1.37
C ALA A 3 13.98 -3.10 0.13
N HIS A 4 15.04 -2.40 0.52
CA HIS A 4 15.47 -2.24 1.90
C HIS A 4 15.56 -0.75 2.22
N GLY A 5 15.04 -0.37 3.38
CA GLY A 5 14.84 1.04 3.71
C GLY A 5 14.32 1.23 5.13
N ARG A 6 13.96 2.47 5.46
CA ARG A 6 13.28 2.78 6.73
C ARG A 6 11.79 2.55 6.55
N ALA A 7 11.17 1.85 7.50
CA ALA A 7 9.73 1.76 7.59
C ALA A 7 9.18 2.95 8.39
N GLU A 8 8.15 3.59 7.86
CA GLU A 8 7.39 4.63 8.53
C GLU A 8 5.94 4.18 8.58
N LEU A 9 5.40 4.11 9.80
CA LEU A 9 3.99 3.80 10.03
C LEU A 9 3.16 5.07 9.87
N PHE A 10 1.98 4.94 9.30
CA PHE A 10 1.00 6.02 9.21
C PHE A 10 -0.41 5.46 9.36
N ASP A 11 -1.35 6.34 9.71
CA ASP A 11 -2.77 6.00 9.72
C ASP A 11 -3.27 5.93 8.28
N LEU A 12 -3.71 4.73 7.86
CA LEU A 12 -4.21 4.51 6.51
C LEU A 12 -5.46 5.36 6.21
N HIS A 13 -6.22 5.73 7.25
CA HIS A 13 -7.44 6.53 7.15
C HIS A 13 -7.19 8.01 7.43
N GLY A 14 -5.95 8.40 7.67
CA GLY A 14 -5.55 9.80 7.82
C GLY A 14 -5.92 10.62 6.57
N PRO A 15 -6.30 11.91 6.72
CA PRO A 15 -6.69 12.76 5.59
C PRO A 15 -5.60 12.89 4.53
N GLU A 16 -4.32 12.77 4.90
CA GLU A 16 -3.17 12.77 4.00
C GLU A 16 -3.12 11.55 3.06
N CYS A 17 -3.90 10.50 3.34
CA CYS A 17 -3.91 9.25 2.58
C CYS A 17 -5.01 9.20 1.52
N ALA A 18 -5.77 10.28 1.29
CA ALA A 18 -6.88 10.30 0.32
C ALA A 18 -6.42 9.88 -1.09
N ASP A 19 -5.30 10.43 -1.57
CA ASP A 19 -4.74 10.09 -2.88
C ASP A 19 -4.24 8.64 -2.93
N LEU A 20 -3.64 8.15 -1.85
CA LEU A 20 -3.20 6.76 -1.74
C LEU A 20 -4.40 5.80 -1.78
N ARG A 21 -5.46 6.11 -1.05
CA ARG A 21 -6.71 5.32 -1.05
C ARG A 21 -7.28 5.26 -2.45
N GLN A 22 -7.37 6.38 -3.16
CA GLN A 22 -7.88 6.39 -4.53
C GLN A 22 -6.99 5.55 -5.46
N ALA A 23 -5.66 5.69 -5.37
CA ALA A 23 -4.74 4.89 -6.16
C ALA A 23 -4.86 3.38 -5.90
N MET A 24 -5.08 2.97 -4.64
CA MET A 24 -5.34 1.58 -4.28
C MET A 24 -6.64 1.07 -4.90
N LEU A 25 -7.73 1.84 -4.83
CA LEU A 25 -9.01 1.46 -5.45
C LEU A 25 -8.88 1.36 -6.97
N ASP A 26 -8.28 2.34 -7.62
CA ASP A 26 -8.08 2.35 -9.08
C ASP A 26 -7.30 1.11 -9.55
N PHE A 27 -6.32 0.66 -8.76
CA PHE A 27 -5.49 -0.50 -9.10
C PHE A 27 -6.15 -1.84 -8.75
N TYR A 28 -6.72 -1.97 -7.55
CA TYR A 28 -7.17 -3.25 -7.00
C TYR A 28 -8.65 -3.54 -7.26
N LEU A 29 -9.52 -2.53 -7.34
CA LEU A 29 -10.94 -2.73 -7.59
C LEU A 29 -11.19 -3.49 -8.91
N PRO A 30 -10.51 -3.21 -10.04
CA PRO A 30 -10.68 -3.98 -11.27
C PRO A 30 -10.16 -5.43 -11.19
N LYS A 31 -9.28 -5.73 -10.22
CA LYS A 31 -8.62 -7.04 -10.08
C LYS A 31 -9.30 -7.94 -9.05
N GLN A 32 -9.84 -7.34 -8.00
CA GLN A 32 -10.37 -8.04 -6.82
C GLN A 32 -11.88 -7.82 -6.63
N GLY A 33 -12.47 -6.89 -7.38
CA GLY A 33 -13.89 -6.57 -7.31
C GLY A 33 -14.28 -5.76 -6.06
N PRO A 34 -15.59 -5.51 -5.87
CA PRO A 34 -16.12 -4.63 -4.83
C PRO A 34 -15.73 -5.00 -3.39
N ALA A 35 -15.50 -6.29 -3.13
CA ALA A 35 -15.09 -6.80 -1.82
C ALA A 35 -13.79 -6.14 -1.31
N PHE A 36 -12.91 -5.68 -2.21
CA PHE A 36 -11.70 -4.94 -1.81
C PHE A 36 -12.03 -3.58 -1.20
N GLN A 37 -12.98 -2.86 -1.78
CA GLN A 37 -13.42 -1.58 -1.23
C GLN A 37 -14.13 -1.78 0.11
N GLU A 38 -15.02 -2.77 0.20
CA GLU A 38 -15.72 -3.10 1.45
C GLU A 38 -14.72 -3.46 2.58
N TRP A 39 -13.68 -4.23 2.26
CA TRP A 39 -12.61 -4.55 3.20
C TRP A 39 -11.83 -3.30 3.62
N MET A 40 -11.48 -2.41 2.69
CA MET A 40 -10.80 -1.15 3.00
C MET A 40 -11.65 -0.21 3.85
N ASP A 41 -12.96 -0.17 3.62
CA ASP A 41 -13.88 0.68 4.37
C ASP A 41 -14.16 0.12 5.77
N GLY A 42 -14.02 -1.20 5.96
CA GLY A 42 -14.24 -1.89 7.23
C GLY A 42 -13.00 -2.12 8.10
N ILE A 43 -11.79 -1.79 7.63
CA ILE A 43 -10.57 -1.98 8.43
C ILE A 43 -10.43 -0.86 9.48
N GLU A 44 -10.85 -1.15 10.71
CA GLU A 44 -10.65 -0.21 11.82
C GLU A 44 -9.17 -0.16 12.24
N GLY A 45 -8.62 1.05 12.37
CA GLY A 45 -7.24 1.25 12.81
C GLY A 45 -6.20 0.71 11.83
N GLY A 46 -6.50 0.69 10.52
CA GLY A 46 -5.58 0.27 9.48
C GLY A 46 -4.26 1.04 9.55
N VAL A 47 -3.13 0.31 9.71
CA VAL A 47 -1.79 0.90 9.72
C VAL A 47 -1.14 0.71 8.36
N GLY A 48 -0.88 1.81 7.68
CA GLY A 48 -0.06 1.84 6.48
C GLY A 48 1.43 1.80 6.81
N VAL A 49 2.23 1.22 5.91
CA VAL A 49 3.69 1.24 6.01
C VAL A 49 4.28 1.83 4.74
N ARG A 50 5.00 2.95 4.86
CA ARG A 50 5.82 3.51 3.79
C ARG A 50 7.25 3.05 3.97
N ILE A 51 7.85 2.52 2.92
CA ILE A 51 9.26 2.17 2.90
C ILE A 51 10.04 3.29 2.18
N ASP A 52 10.81 4.09 2.93
CA ASP A 52 11.85 4.96 2.37
C ASP A 52 13.00 4.08 1.88
N ALA A 53 12.88 3.58 0.65
CA ALA A 53 13.79 2.62 0.06
C ALA A 53 15.16 3.25 -0.21
N ARG A 54 16.22 2.67 0.35
CA ARG A 54 17.61 3.13 0.20
C ARG A 54 18.48 2.17 -0.58
N LYS A 55 18.08 0.91 -0.69
CA LYS A 55 18.78 -0.13 -1.45
C LYS A 55 17.77 -1.00 -2.17
N LEU A 56 18.02 -1.29 -3.44
CA LEU A 56 17.26 -2.24 -4.25
C LEU A 56 18.19 -3.38 -4.66
N PHE A 57 17.76 -4.61 -4.42
CA PHE A 57 18.44 -5.80 -4.93
C PHE A 57 17.50 -6.50 -5.91
N THR A 58 17.99 -6.74 -7.12
CA THR A 58 17.28 -7.57 -8.08
C THR A 58 18.00 -8.89 -8.24
N PHE A 59 17.23 -9.96 -8.46
CA PHE A 59 17.78 -11.22 -8.90
C PHE A 59 17.60 -11.27 -10.41
N SER A 60 18.71 -11.37 -11.14
CA SER A 60 18.72 -11.73 -12.56
C SER A 60 19.32 -13.12 -12.66
N GLY A 61 18.51 -14.11 -13.04
CA GLY A 61 19.02 -15.41 -13.45
C GLY A 61 19.75 -15.31 -14.80
N ALA A 62 20.62 -16.29 -15.07
CA ALA A 62 21.17 -16.53 -16.41
C ALA A 62 20.14 -17.25 -17.29
#